data_AF-C1BT12-F1
#
_entry.id   AF-C1BT12-F1
#
_cell.length_a   1.000
_cell.length_b   1.000
_cell.length_c   1.000
_cell.angle_alpha   90.00
_cell.angle_beta   90.00
_cell.angle_gamma   90.00
#
_symmetry.space_group_name_H-M   'P 1'
#
loop_
_entity.id
_entity.type
_entity.pdbx_description
1 polymer ?
#
loop_
_entity_poly.entity_id
_entity_poly.type
_entity_poly.pdbx_seq_one_letter_code
_entity_poly.pdbx_strand_id
1 'polypeptide(L)'
;MGWKSWTFFHILFFLTFLISGLAINLLQGLSYLLFPKSLFRRLNYYLQWIMYGQFIFFFDWWSSSEVRMYGPSSQIKEMQSQIGHEHAIILCNHHYETDWLFGWCIAERFRILGAAKVLMKAVLKYVPVLGWGWNLSDIIFVKRNWNVDQKLIPAAIQRLNDYPFPFWLLIYAEGTRFTKEKHLASQDFRLKSMDSNLPDLKHHLIPRTRGFYLTLMNLDFKAVPAIYDVTLVAQKETSSLLRVLNGEPLNVDAFVRRLPLDGVEKKEDSINSFLMKTYKEKDEFIDHFINSGHFGEGTESIHFFPKRRLHSLINAIVLNILVLAPFFYYVIRTFIYGSSFHIGFLIAIYSLLYFGLKKMIGITKFSKSSAYGNQKKQE
;
A
#
# COMPACT_ATOMS: atom_id res chain seq x y z
N MET A 1 -18.52 -0.95 -22.67
CA MET A 1 -17.76 0.02 -21.86
C MET A 1 -18.73 1.05 -21.31
N GLY A 2 -18.80 1.23 -19.99
CA GLY A 2 -19.68 2.22 -19.36
C GLY A 2 -19.08 3.62 -19.35
N TRP A 3 -19.88 4.64 -19.03
CA TRP A 3 -19.44 6.05 -18.95
C TRP A 3 -18.24 6.28 -18.01
N LYS A 4 -18.08 5.43 -16.98
CA LYS A 4 -16.94 5.46 -16.05
C LYS A 4 -15.57 5.22 -16.70
N SER A 5 -15.53 4.59 -17.88
CA SER A 5 -14.28 4.38 -18.62
C SER A 5 -13.91 5.55 -19.53
N TRP A 6 -14.70 6.62 -19.57
CA TRP A 6 -14.39 7.78 -20.40
C TRP A 6 -13.20 8.55 -19.82
N THR A 7 -12.18 8.77 -20.65
CA THR A 7 -10.97 9.53 -20.31
C THR A 7 -11.29 10.90 -19.70
N PHE A 8 -12.41 11.51 -20.10
CA PHE A 8 -12.91 12.76 -19.53
C PHE A 8 -12.97 12.73 -17.99
N PHE A 9 -13.63 11.72 -17.40
CA PHE A 9 -13.73 11.61 -15.94
C PHE A 9 -12.36 11.38 -15.30
N HIS A 10 -11.51 10.55 -15.92
CA HIS A 10 -10.17 10.28 -15.39
C HIS A 10 -9.30 11.53 -15.36
N ILE A 11 -9.43 12.41 -16.37
CA ILE A 11 -8.73 13.70 -16.41
C ILE A 11 -9.24 14.63 -15.32
N LEU A 12 -10.55 14.72 -15.11
CA LEU A 12 -11.11 15.54 -14.02
C LEU A 12 -10.65 15.05 -12.65
N PHE A 13 -10.71 13.74 -12.41
CA PHE A 13 -10.18 13.15 -11.20
C PHE A 13 -8.69 13.40 -11.01
N PHE A 14 -7.92 13.30 -12.09
CA PHE A 14 -6.48 13.56 -12.05
C PHE A 14 -6.18 15.04 -11.77
N LEU A 15 -6.96 15.96 -12.33
CA LEU A 15 -6.88 17.39 -12.03
C LEU A 15 -7.17 17.65 -10.54
N THR A 16 -8.27 17.10 -10.02
CA THR A 16 -8.59 17.18 -8.58
C THR A 16 -7.46 16.63 -7.72
N PHE A 17 -6.94 15.45 -8.07
CA PHE A 17 -5.82 14.82 -7.37
C PHE A 17 -4.56 15.69 -7.36
N LEU A 18 -4.18 16.27 -8.52
CA LEU A 18 -3.00 17.12 -8.61
C LEU A 18 -3.16 18.40 -7.80
N ILE A 19 -4.25 19.14 -7.98
CA ILE A 19 -4.45 20.43 -7.32
C ILE A 19 -4.60 20.26 -5.81
N SER A 20 -5.47 19.34 -5.37
CA SER A 20 -5.64 19.05 -3.94
C SER A 20 -4.37 18.49 -3.32
N GLY A 21 -3.68 17.59 -4.02
CA GLY A 21 -2.42 17.00 -3.55
C GLY A 21 -1.28 18.01 -3.43
N LEU A 22 -1.16 18.96 -4.36
CA LEU A 22 -0.19 20.06 -4.26
C LEU A 22 -0.52 20.99 -3.08
N ALA A 23 -1.80 21.31 -2.88
CA ALA A 23 -2.24 22.09 -1.71
C ALA A 23 -1.94 21.35 -0.39
N ILE A 24 -2.20 20.04 -0.34
CA ILE A 24 -1.85 19.20 0.81
C ILE A 24 -0.35 19.22 1.07
N ASN A 25 0.48 19.03 0.04
CA ASN A 25 1.93 19.07 0.18
C ASN A 25 2.45 20.42 0.67
N LEU A 26 1.85 21.52 0.22
CA LEU A 26 2.14 22.85 0.75
C LEU A 26 1.80 22.93 2.24
N LEU A 27 0.62 22.47 2.65
CA LEU A 27 0.22 22.43 4.06
C LEU A 27 1.13 21.52 4.89
N GLN A 28 1.59 20.39 4.34
CA GLN A 28 2.58 19.52 5.00
C GLN A 28 3.91 20.24 5.17
N GLY A 29 4.40 20.92 4.13
CA GLY A 29 5.64 21.69 4.20
C GLY A 29 5.56 22.84 5.22
N LEU A 30 4.47 23.60 5.18
CA LEU A 30 4.22 24.68 6.14
C LEU A 30 4.10 24.14 7.58
N SER A 31 3.31 23.09 7.79
CA SER A 31 3.17 22.49 9.13
C SER A 31 4.47 21.89 9.65
N TYR A 32 5.32 21.35 8.79
CA TYR A 32 6.66 20.85 9.15
C TYR A 32 7.58 21.98 9.62
N LEU A 33 7.49 23.17 8.99
CA LEU A 33 8.31 24.33 9.34
C LEU A 33 7.80 25.09 10.56
N LEU A 34 6.47 25.15 10.75
CA LEU A 34 5.82 26.03 11.71
C LEU A 34 5.49 25.35 13.05
N PHE A 35 5.34 24.03 13.08
CA PHE A 35 4.85 23.32 14.26
C PHE A 35 5.86 22.33 14.83
N PRO A 36 5.82 22.05 16.15
CA PRO A 36 6.64 21.00 16.74
C PRO A 36 6.27 19.64 16.15
N LYS A 37 7.25 18.72 16.14
CA LYS A 37 7.16 17.37 15.54
C LYS A 37 5.87 16.63 15.89
N SER A 38 5.42 16.71 17.15
CA SER A 38 4.20 16.03 17.62
C SER A 38 2.93 16.58 16.97
N LEU A 39 2.78 17.91 16.91
CA LEU A 39 1.64 18.56 16.27
C LEU A 39 1.69 18.38 14.75
N PHE A 40 2.87 18.52 14.14
CA PHE A 40 3.07 18.23 12.72
C PHE A 40 2.57 16.83 12.37
N ARG A 41 2.99 15.78 13.09
CA ARG A 41 2.53 14.40 12.85
C ARG A 41 1.03 14.23 13.01
N ARG A 42 0.43 14.91 14.00
CA ARG A 42 -1.03 14.88 14.22
C ARG A 42 -1.79 15.48 13.04
N LEU A 43 -1.37 16.66 12.56
CA LEU A 43 -1.96 17.29 11.39
C LEU A 43 -1.71 16.46 10.12
N ASN A 44 -0.48 15.97 9.98
CA ASN A 44 -0.06 15.22 8.82
C ASN A 44 -0.82 13.90 8.66
N TYR A 45 -1.21 13.25 9.77
CA TYR A 45 -2.10 12.09 9.73
C TYR A 45 -3.38 12.38 8.93
N TYR A 46 -4.05 13.52 9.19
CA TYR A 46 -5.27 13.89 8.49
C TYR A 46 -5.01 14.35 7.05
N LEU A 47 -3.92 15.09 6.81
CA LEU A 47 -3.50 15.49 5.46
C LEU A 47 -3.25 14.26 4.57
N GLN A 48 -2.56 13.25 5.11
CA GLN A 48 -2.35 11.98 4.43
C GLN A 48 -3.66 11.22 4.21
N TRP A 49 -4.54 11.21 5.20
CA TRP A 49 -5.87 10.60 5.05
C TRP A 49 -6.69 11.26 3.93
N ILE A 50 -6.70 12.59 3.83
CA ILE A 50 -7.40 13.33 2.76
C ILE A 50 -6.84 12.95 1.39
N MET A 51 -5.51 12.87 1.26
CA MET A 51 -4.84 12.48 0.02
C MET A 51 -5.16 11.03 -0.37
N TYR A 52 -5.00 10.09 0.56
CA TYR A 52 -5.25 8.66 0.32
C TYR A 52 -6.73 8.34 0.15
N GLY A 53 -7.61 9.10 0.80
CA GLY A 53 -9.06 8.98 0.74
C GLY A 53 -9.61 9.12 -0.68
N GLN A 54 -8.89 9.79 -1.59
CA GLN A 54 -9.24 9.83 -3.02
C GLN A 54 -9.12 8.44 -3.68
N PHE A 55 -8.12 7.64 -3.31
CA PHE A 55 -7.98 6.25 -3.78
C PHE A 55 -8.99 5.32 -3.14
N ILE A 56 -9.29 5.53 -1.85
CA ILE A 56 -10.37 4.80 -1.18
C ILE A 56 -11.72 5.08 -1.85
N PHE A 57 -11.98 6.33 -2.28
CA PHE A 57 -13.18 6.65 -3.05
C PHE A 57 -13.28 5.80 -4.31
N PHE A 58 -12.17 5.67 -5.05
CA PHE A 58 -12.17 4.86 -6.26
C PHE A 58 -12.51 3.39 -5.98
N PHE A 59 -11.91 2.83 -4.93
CA PHE A 59 -12.16 1.44 -4.53
C PHE A 59 -13.61 1.23 -4.05
N ASP A 60 -14.05 2.01 -3.07
CA ASP A 60 -15.30 1.79 -2.35
C ASP A 60 -16.56 2.20 -3.13
N TRP A 61 -16.49 3.33 -3.83
CA TRP A 61 -17.67 4.01 -4.36
C TRP A 61 -17.68 4.07 -5.88
N TRP A 62 -16.52 4.28 -6.50
CA TRP A 62 -16.45 4.38 -7.96
C TRP A 62 -16.51 3.01 -8.64
N SER A 63 -15.72 2.03 -8.19
CA SER A 63 -15.71 0.68 -8.76
C SER A 63 -16.51 -0.35 -7.97
N SER A 64 -17.02 0.02 -6.79
CA SER A 64 -17.77 -0.87 -5.90
C SER A 64 -16.99 -2.12 -5.46
N SER A 65 -15.66 -2.02 -5.35
CA SER A 65 -14.75 -3.10 -4.98
C SER A 65 -14.97 -3.60 -3.55
N GLU A 66 -14.62 -4.86 -3.29
CA GLU A 66 -14.85 -5.53 -2.01
C GLU A 66 -13.57 -6.16 -1.45
N VAL A 67 -13.41 -6.05 -0.13
CA VAL A 67 -12.44 -6.80 0.65
C VAL A 67 -13.23 -7.67 1.61
N ARG A 68 -12.98 -8.98 1.62
CA ARG A 68 -13.48 -9.90 2.63
C ARG A 68 -12.33 -10.33 3.51
N MET A 69 -12.53 -10.30 4.81
CA MET A 69 -11.51 -10.67 5.79
C MET A 69 -11.86 -11.99 6.46
N TYR A 70 -10.84 -12.83 6.62
CA TYR A 70 -10.91 -14.15 7.24
C TYR A 70 -9.77 -14.30 8.24
N GLY A 71 -9.93 -15.16 9.23
CA GLY A 71 -8.87 -15.44 10.19
C GLY A 71 -9.14 -16.72 10.97
N PRO A 72 -8.20 -17.17 11.82
CA PRO A 72 -8.40 -18.31 12.70
C PRO A 72 -9.53 -18.02 13.69
N SER A 73 -10.52 -18.92 13.81
CA SER A 73 -11.63 -18.80 14.77
C SER A 73 -11.15 -18.56 16.20
N SER A 74 -10.02 -19.16 16.58
CA SER A 74 -9.39 -19.01 17.90
C SER A 74 -8.91 -17.58 18.20
N GLN A 75 -8.61 -16.77 17.19
CA GLN A 75 -8.03 -15.42 17.35
C GLN A 75 -9.05 -14.29 17.14
N ILE A 76 -10.26 -14.58 16.68
CA ILE A 76 -11.25 -13.54 16.32
C ILE A 76 -11.53 -12.57 17.46
N LYS A 77 -11.75 -13.07 18.68
CA LYS A 77 -12.03 -12.22 19.85
C LYS A 77 -10.86 -11.32 20.22
N GLU A 78 -9.63 -11.85 20.16
CA GLU A 78 -8.42 -11.08 20.44
C GLU A 78 -8.22 -10.02 19.34
N MET A 79 -8.30 -10.40 18.08
CA MET A 79 -8.16 -9.47 16.97
C MET A 79 -9.19 -8.35 17.04
N GLN A 80 -10.44 -8.63 17.41
CA GLN A 80 -11.50 -7.62 17.55
C GLN A 80 -11.13 -6.49 18.52
N SER A 81 -10.40 -6.80 19.60
CA SER A 81 -10.00 -5.80 20.60
C SER A 81 -8.70 -5.07 20.26
N GLN A 82 -7.79 -5.71 19.51
CA GLN A 82 -6.44 -5.19 19.26
C GLN A 82 -6.29 -4.48 17.91
N ILE A 83 -6.87 -5.02 16.83
CA ILE A 83 -6.59 -4.55 15.47
C ILE A 83 -7.10 -3.12 15.25
N GLY A 84 -6.21 -2.23 14.80
CA GLY A 84 -6.51 -0.80 14.66
C GLY A 84 -6.33 0.01 15.95
N HIS A 85 -6.01 -0.64 17.07
CA HIS A 85 -5.77 0.02 18.36
C HIS A 85 -4.32 -0.09 18.84
N GLU A 86 -3.51 -0.94 18.21
CA GLU A 86 -2.07 -1.09 18.51
C GLU A 86 -1.18 -0.76 17.30
N HIS A 87 0.07 -0.40 17.58
CA HIS A 87 1.10 -0.35 16.55
C HIS A 87 1.42 -1.77 16.08
N ALA A 88 1.59 -1.97 14.78
CA ALA A 88 1.88 -3.30 14.26
C ALA A 88 2.75 -3.29 13.01
N ILE A 89 3.44 -4.40 12.79
CA ILE A 89 3.99 -4.76 11.49
C ILE A 89 2.90 -5.46 10.69
N ILE A 90 2.71 -5.09 9.43
CA ILE A 90 1.85 -5.83 8.51
C ILE A 90 2.75 -6.63 7.58
N LEU A 91 2.74 -7.96 7.69
CA LEU A 91 3.50 -8.85 6.83
C LEU A 91 2.59 -9.39 5.73
N CYS A 92 2.80 -8.95 4.49
CA CYS A 92 1.90 -9.26 3.38
C CYS A 92 2.62 -9.97 2.23
N ASN A 93 1.92 -10.84 1.51
CA ASN A 93 2.38 -11.34 0.21
C ASN A 93 2.31 -10.23 -0.85
N HIS A 94 3.16 -10.30 -1.87
CA HIS A 94 3.27 -9.26 -2.91
C HIS A 94 2.97 -9.80 -4.30
N HIS A 95 1.71 -9.93 -4.65
CA HIS A 95 1.27 -10.65 -5.86
C HIS A 95 0.66 -9.73 -6.91
N TYR A 96 -0.09 -8.71 -6.49
CA TYR A 96 -0.95 -7.93 -7.36
C TYR A 96 -0.41 -6.50 -7.57
N GLU A 97 -0.84 -5.87 -8.67
CA GLU A 97 -0.52 -4.46 -8.89
C GLU A 97 -1.17 -3.57 -7.81
N THR A 98 -2.33 -3.97 -7.30
CA THR A 98 -3.16 -3.25 -6.34
C THR A 98 -3.01 -3.73 -4.90
N ASP A 99 -1.96 -4.49 -4.54
CA ASP A 99 -1.72 -4.92 -3.14
C ASP A 99 -1.77 -3.74 -2.16
N TRP A 100 -1.16 -2.62 -2.56
CA TRP A 100 -1.13 -1.39 -1.77
C TRP A 100 -2.53 -0.80 -1.56
N LEU A 101 -3.41 -0.91 -2.55
CA LEU A 101 -4.78 -0.40 -2.48
C LEU A 101 -5.62 -1.29 -1.57
N PHE A 102 -5.46 -2.61 -1.65
CA PHE A 102 -6.10 -3.55 -0.71
C PHE A 102 -5.65 -3.27 0.73
N GLY A 103 -4.35 -3.11 0.96
CA GLY A 103 -3.79 -2.75 2.27
C GLY A 103 -4.31 -1.42 2.80
N TRP A 104 -4.39 -0.38 1.95
CA TRP A 104 -4.98 0.90 2.33
C TRP A 104 -6.48 0.81 2.64
N CYS A 105 -7.23 -0.03 1.93
CA CYS A 105 -8.65 -0.25 2.23
C CYS A 105 -8.84 -0.91 3.60
N ILE A 106 -8.04 -1.93 3.93
CA ILE A 106 -8.05 -2.56 5.25
C ILE A 106 -7.68 -1.52 6.32
N ALA A 107 -6.59 -0.77 6.12
CA ALA A 107 -6.17 0.29 7.04
C ALA A 107 -7.25 1.37 7.23
N GLU A 108 -8.00 1.72 6.18
CA GLU A 108 -9.12 2.67 6.28
C GLU A 108 -10.26 2.15 7.15
N ARG A 109 -10.61 0.86 7.03
CA ARG A 109 -11.65 0.25 7.88
C ARG A 109 -11.31 0.35 9.35
N PHE A 110 -10.05 0.14 9.68
CA PHE A 110 -9.54 0.23 11.05
C PHE A 110 -9.05 1.64 11.45
N ARG A 111 -9.32 2.67 10.63
CA ARG A 111 -8.94 4.06 10.91
C ARG A 111 -7.42 4.27 11.12
N ILE A 112 -6.60 3.52 10.39
CA ILE A 112 -5.13 3.59 10.40
C ILE A 112 -4.58 4.28 9.13
N LEU A 113 -5.40 4.51 8.10
CA LEU A 113 -4.94 4.95 6.77
C LEU A 113 -3.94 6.13 6.79
N GLY A 114 -4.17 7.18 7.59
CA GLY A 114 -3.23 8.32 7.71
C GLY A 114 -1.91 7.99 8.41
N ALA A 115 -1.87 6.88 9.16
CA ALA A 115 -0.71 6.33 9.85
C ALA A 115 -0.13 5.09 9.15
N ALA A 116 -0.63 4.70 7.97
CA ALA A 116 -0.09 3.59 7.21
C ALA A 116 1.33 3.92 6.71
N LYS A 117 2.31 3.10 7.10
CA LYS A 117 3.73 3.20 6.73
C LYS A 117 4.13 1.99 5.91
N VAL A 118 5.21 2.11 5.14
CA VAL A 118 5.71 1.02 4.28
C VAL A 118 7.22 1.14 4.07
N LEU A 119 7.90 0.01 3.93
CA LEU A 119 9.26 -0.06 3.38
C LEU A 119 9.18 0.00 1.85
N MET A 120 9.63 1.11 1.26
CA MET A 120 9.36 1.42 -0.15
C MET A 120 10.63 1.83 -0.91
N LYS A 121 10.66 1.57 -2.23
CA LYS A 121 11.78 1.95 -3.10
C LYS A 121 12.04 3.47 -3.04
N ALA A 122 13.29 3.86 -2.80
CA ALA A 122 13.68 5.26 -2.66
C ALA A 122 13.36 6.13 -3.87
N VAL A 123 13.34 5.58 -5.09
CA VAL A 123 12.99 6.34 -6.31
C VAL A 123 11.56 6.89 -6.27
N LEU A 124 10.65 6.24 -5.53
CA LEU A 124 9.24 6.65 -5.45
C LEU A 124 9.05 7.96 -4.68
N LYS A 125 10.05 8.38 -3.90
CA LYS A 125 10.04 9.68 -3.19
C LYS A 125 10.04 10.88 -4.14
N TYR A 126 10.42 10.68 -5.41
CA TYR A 126 10.47 11.72 -6.43
C TYR A 126 9.20 11.80 -7.30
N VAL A 127 8.23 10.90 -7.08
CA VAL A 127 6.93 10.98 -7.77
C VAL A 127 6.22 12.26 -7.29
N PRO A 128 5.83 13.18 -8.19
CA PRO A 128 5.14 14.39 -7.78
C PRO A 128 3.86 14.08 -7.01
N VAL A 129 3.47 14.99 -6.12
CA VAL A 129 2.34 14.81 -5.19
C VAL A 129 2.59 13.69 -4.17
N LEU A 130 2.46 12.41 -4.56
CA LEU A 130 2.56 11.27 -3.64
C LEU A 130 3.94 11.15 -2.99
N GLY A 131 5.00 11.17 -3.80
CA GLY A 131 6.37 11.00 -3.32
C GLY A 131 6.78 12.10 -2.36
N TRP A 132 6.39 13.34 -2.66
CA TRP A 132 6.64 14.50 -1.79
C TRP A 132 5.90 14.37 -0.46
N GLY A 133 4.62 14.00 -0.48
CA GLY A 133 3.87 13.74 0.76
C GLY A 133 4.45 12.57 1.56
N TRP A 134 4.93 11.51 0.89
CA TRP A 134 5.60 10.39 1.55
C TRP A 134 6.92 10.78 2.24
N ASN A 135 7.69 11.73 1.69
CA ASN A 135 8.90 12.24 2.37
C ASN A 135 8.56 12.89 3.71
N LEU A 136 7.36 13.49 3.84
CA LEU A 136 6.89 14.16 5.04
C LEU A 136 6.09 13.23 5.98
N SER A 137 6.01 11.93 5.68
CA SER A 137 5.04 11.02 6.35
C SER A 137 5.67 9.81 7.03
N ASP A 138 6.93 9.92 7.44
CA ASP A 138 7.69 8.85 8.12
C ASP A 138 7.71 7.52 7.31
N ILE A 139 7.60 7.59 5.98
CA ILE A 139 7.78 6.43 5.09
C ILE A 139 9.26 6.03 5.05
N ILE A 140 9.53 4.71 5.04
CA ILE A 140 10.89 4.19 5.09
C ILE A 140 11.36 3.89 3.66
N PHE A 141 12.21 4.76 3.12
CA PHE A 141 12.74 4.62 1.78
C PHE A 141 14.02 3.76 1.75
N VAL A 142 13.98 2.63 1.04
CA VAL A 142 15.11 1.71 0.83
C VAL A 142 15.71 1.87 -0.56
N LYS A 143 17.05 1.92 -0.64
CA LYS A 143 17.79 2.02 -1.91
C LYS A 143 18.00 0.66 -2.58
N ARG A 144 17.72 -0.44 -1.88
CA ARG A 144 18.03 -1.82 -2.30
C ARG A 144 19.54 -2.06 -2.43
N ASN A 145 20.29 -1.37 -1.60
CA ASN A 145 21.73 -1.53 -1.46
C ASN A 145 22.01 -1.74 0.02
N TRP A 146 22.40 -2.96 0.38
CA TRP A 146 22.61 -3.36 1.76
C TRP A 146 23.56 -2.42 2.51
N ASN A 147 24.64 -1.98 1.86
CA ASN A 147 25.65 -1.12 2.49
C ASN A 147 25.07 0.22 2.96
N VAL A 148 24.04 0.71 2.27
CA VAL A 148 23.32 1.94 2.60
C VAL A 148 22.16 1.65 3.54
N ASP A 149 21.32 0.67 3.20
CA ASP A 149 20.07 0.39 3.89
C ASP A 149 20.29 -0.11 5.33
N GLN A 150 21.39 -0.82 5.58
CA GLN A 150 21.76 -1.28 6.93
C GLN A 150 21.93 -0.13 7.93
N LYS A 151 22.26 1.07 7.45
CA LYS A 151 22.42 2.28 8.27
C LYS A 151 21.13 3.10 8.37
N LEU A 152 20.29 3.07 7.34
CA LEU A 152 19.08 3.89 7.26
C LEU A 152 17.89 3.30 8.01
N ILE A 153 17.70 1.98 7.93
CA ILE A 153 16.54 1.30 8.52
C ILE A 153 16.49 1.47 10.04
N PRO A 154 17.58 1.26 10.82
CA PRO A 154 17.55 1.44 12.27
C PRO A 154 17.03 2.81 12.71
N ALA A 155 17.60 3.87 12.14
CA ALA A 155 17.18 5.25 12.44
C ALA A 155 15.73 5.52 12.02
N ALA A 156 15.26 4.89 10.94
CA ALA A 156 13.88 5.04 10.49
C ALA A 156 12.87 4.35 11.41
N ILE A 157 13.19 3.16 11.90
CA ILE A 157 12.36 2.44 12.88
C ILE A 157 12.30 3.20 14.19
N GLN A 158 13.44 3.68 14.71
CA GLN A 158 13.48 4.46 15.96
C GLN A 158 12.62 5.73 15.89
N ARG A 159 12.53 6.40 14.72
CA ARG A 159 11.66 7.57 14.55
C ARG A 159 10.17 7.25 14.71
N LEU A 160 9.75 6.00 14.61
CA LEU A 160 8.33 5.62 14.76
C LEU A 160 7.93 5.43 16.23
N ASN A 161 8.88 5.31 17.15
CA ASN A 161 8.61 5.06 18.57
C ASN A 161 7.77 6.17 19.22
N ASP A 162 7.89 7.42 18.76
CA ASP A 162 7.14 8.57 19.25
C ASP A 162 6.03 9.01 18.27
N TYR A 163 5.51 8.10 17.44
CA TYR A 163 4.40 8.41 16.55
C TYR A 163 3.07 8.49 17.33
N PRO A 164 2.26 9.56 17.17
CA PRO A 164 1.17 9.87 18.10
C PRO A 164 -0.11 9.02 17.94
N PHE A 165 -0.15 8.10 16.98
CA PHE A 165 -1.29 7.21 16.72
C PHE A 165 -0.81 5.78 16.52
N PRO A 166 -1.65 4.76 16.74
CA PRO A 166 -1.39 3.43 16.21
C PRO A 166 -1.01 3.52 14.72
N PHE A 167 0.11 2.92 14.36
CA PHE A 167 0.61 2.89 12.98
C PHE A 167 0.80 1.46 12.54
N TRP A 168 0.65 1.24 11.24
CA TRP A 168 0.90 -0.06 10.60
C TRP A 168 2.08 0.07 9.64
N LEU A 169 3.15 -0.69 9.88
CA LEU A 169 4.32 -0.73 9.02
C LEU A 169 4.26 -1.96 8.11
N LEU A 170 3.93 -1.71 6.84
CA LEU A 170 3.83 -2.75 5.82
C LEU A 170 5.20 -3.21 5.33
N ILE A 171 5.39 -4.53 5.34
CA ILE A 171 6.56 -5.22 4.81
C ILE A 171 6.10 -6.31 3.84
N TYR A 172 6.66 -6.24 2.63
CA TYR A 172 6.60 -7.32 1.64
C TYR A 172 7.94 -8.06 1.66
N ALA A 173 8.05 -9.15 2.43
CA ALA A 173 9.34 -9.82 2.62
C ALA A 173 9.85 -10.52 1.35
N GLU A 174 8.97 -10.85 0.39
CA GLU A 174 9.35 -11.31 -0.96
C GLU A 174 10.26 -10.28 -1.69
N GLY A 175 10.16 -9.00 -1.34
CA GLY A 175 11.01 -7.91 -1.85
C GLY A 175 10.73 -7.49 -3.29
N THR A 176 9.84 -8.20 -3.99
CA THR A 176 9.45 -7.97 -5.38
C THR A 176 8.10 -8.63 -5.64
N ARG A 177 7.36 -8.16 -6.64
CA ARG A 177 6.09 -8.79 -7.00
C ARG A 177 6.31 -10.19 -7.57
N PHE A 178 5.44 -11.11 -7.22
CA PHE A 178 5.41 -12.48 -7.72
C PHE A 178 5.14 -12.54 -9.23
N THR A 179 6.09 -13.12 -9.98
CA THR A 179 5.90 -13.51 -11.39
C THR A 179 6.30 -14.98 -11.56
N LYS A 180 5.80 -15.66 -12.59
CA LYS A 180 6.17 -17.06 -12.84
C LYS A 180 7.69 -17.22 -13.02
N GLU A 181 8.30 -16.27 -13.73
CA GLU A 181 9.75 -16.25 -13.98
C GLU A 181 10.54 -16.08 -12.68
N LYS A 182 10.08 -15.20 -11.78
CA LYS A 182 10.73 -14.99 -10.48
C LYS A 182 10.53 -16.17 -9.53
N HIS A 183 9.37 -16.83 -9.57
CA HIS A 183 9.14 -18.05 -8.83
C HIS A 183 10.10 -19.15 -9.28
N LEU A 184 10.24 -19.37 -10.60
CA LEU A 184 11.20 -20.36 -11.13
C LEU A 184 12.63 -20.05 -10.68
N ALA A 185 13.05 -18.79 -10.73
CA ALA A 185 14.36 -18.38 -10.22
C ALA A 185 14.49 -18.59 -8.69
N SER A 186 13.43 -18.34 -7.93
CA SER A 186 13.40 -18.59 -6.48
C SER A 186 13.52 -20.07 -6.15
N GLN A 187 12.88 -20.94 -6.94
CA GLN A 187 12.96 -22.39 -6.78
C GLN A 187 14.34 -22.93 -7.19
N ASP A 188 14.92 -22.44 -8.28
CA ASP A 188 16.29 -22.78 -8.67
C ASP A 188 17.31 -22.37 -7.60
N PHE A 189 17.15 -21.19 -6.99
CA PHE A 189 17.95 -20.77 -5.84
C PHE A 189 17.84 -21.75 -4.66
N ARG A 190 16.61 -22.19 -4.33
CA ARG A 190 16.37 -23.18 -3.27
C ARG A 190 17.11 -24.49 -3.54
N LEU A 191 16.94 -25.05 -4.73
CA LEU A 191 17.53 -26.34 -5.13
C LEU A 191 19.06 -26.30 -5.13
N LYS A 192 19.66 -25.13 -5.36
CA LYS A 192 21.12 -24.92 -5.35
C LYS A 192 21.68 -24.55 -3.97
N SER A 193 20.83 -24.20 -3.00
CA SER A 193 21.25 -23.80 -1.67
C SER A 193 21.54 -25.02 -0.80
N MET A 194 22.54 -24.92 0.08
CA MET A 194 22.77 -25.89 1.16
C MET A 194 21.92 -25.61 2.41
N ASP A 195 21.13 -24.53 2.40
CA ASP A 195 20.26 -24.17 3.52
C ASP A 195 18.96 -25.00 3.51
N SER A 196 18.88 -25.98 4.40
CA SER A 196 17.72 -26.85 4.58
C SER A 196 16.49 -26.14 5.16
N ASN A 197 16.63 -24.90 5.64
CA ASN A 197 15.50 -24.12 6.19
C ASN A 197 14.69 -23.40 5.12
N LEU A 198 15.14 -23.42 3.85
CA LEU A 198 14.40 -22.78 2.77
C LEU A 198 13.11 -23.55 2.46
N PRO A 199 11.93 -22.93 2.61
CA PRO A 199 10.67 -23.59 2.37
C PRO A 199 10.46 -23.85 0.87
N ASP A 200 9.82 -24.97 0.55
CA ASP A 200 9.31 -25.22 -0.80
C ASP A 200 7.93 -24.54 -0.94
N LEU A 201 7.88 -23.43 -1.69
CA LEU A 201 6.71 -22.57 -1.81
C LEU A 201 6.16 -22.63 -3.24
N LYS A 202 4.86 -22.92 -3.41
CA LYS A 202 4.18 -23.00 -4.71
C LYS A 202 3.59 -21.66 -5.16
N HIS A 203 3.23 -20.82 -4.21
CA HIS A 203 2.49 -19.58 -4.43
C HIS A 203 3.29 -18.34 -4.03
N HIS A 204 4.37 -18.47 -3.28
CA HIS A 204 5.20 -17.35 -2.85
C HIS A 204 6.64 -17.42 -3.37
N LEU A 205 7.31 -16.26 -3.42
CA LEU A 205 8.76 -16.23 -3.50
C LEU A 205 9.35 -16.49 -2.11
N ILE A 206 10.56 -17.05 -2.05
CA ILE A 206 11.28 -17.20 -0.79
C ILE A 206 11.51 -15.81 -0.18
N PRO A 207 11.10 -15.59 1.08
CA PRO A 207 11.18 -14.27 1.70
C PRO A 207 12.64 -13.88 1.96
N ARG A 208 12.93 -12.59 1.79
CA ARG A 208 14.24 -12.01 2.08
C ARG A 208 14.31 -11.62 3.55
N THR A 209 15.24 -12.23 4.26
CA THR A 209 15.36 -12.14 5.72
C THR A 209 15.98 -10.84 6.21
N ARG A 210 17.08 -10.39 5.60
CA ARG A 210 17.91 -9.28 6.09
C ARG A 210 17.14 -8.01 6.47
N GLY A 211 16.25 -7.53 5.60
CA GLY A 211 15.48 -6.32 5.84
C GLY A 211 14.43 -6.49 6.95
N PHE A 212 13.83 -7.68 7.02
CA PHE A 212 12.85 -8.04 8.04
C PHE A 212 13.52 -8.18 9.41
N TYR A 213 14.63 -8.90 9.50
CA TYR A 213 15.49 -8.99 10.69
C TYR A 213 15.92 -7.62 11.18
N LEU A 214 16.50 -6.80 10.30
CA LEU A 214 16.97 -5.46 10.65
C LEU A 214 15.83 -4.57 11.16
N THR A 215 14.61 -4.77 10.67
CA THR A 215 13.43 -4.06 11.15
C THR A 215 13.06 -4.51 12.57
N LEU A 216 12.90 -5.82 12.79
CA LEU A 216 12.50 -6.39 14.08
C LEU A 216 13.52 -6.18 15.19
N MET A 217 14.82 -6.31 14.90
CA MET A 217 15.85 -6.13 15.93
C MET A 217 15.85 -4.69 16.50
N ASN A 218 15.51 -3.70 15.67
CA ASN A 218 15.45 -2.28 16.04
C ASN A 218 14.07 -1.82 16.53
N LEU A 219 13.06 -2.68 16.47
CA LEU A 219 11.69 -2.37 16.89
C LEU A 219 11.56 -2.54 18.41
N ASP A 220 10.90 -1.62 19.11
CA ASP A 220 10.52 -1.88 20.50
C ASP A 220 9.26 -2.75 20.53
N PHE A 221 9.38 -4.01 20.96
CA PHE A 221 8.25 -4.96 21.02
C PHE A 221 7.22 -4.59 22.09
N LYS A 222 7.55 -3.71 23.06
CA LYS A 222 6.54 -3.17 23.97
C LYS A 222 5.68 -2.11 23.29
N ALA A 223 6.27 -1.32 22.41
CA ALA A 223 5.56 -0.30 21.65
C ALA A 223 4.81 -0.90 20.45
N VAL A 224 5.39 -1.91 19.79
CA VAL A 224 4.83 -2.60 18.63
C VAL A 224 4.66 -4.08 18.99
N PRO A 225 3.55 -4.46 19.65
CA PRO A 225 3.39 -5.77 20.28
C PRO A 225 3.09 -6.92 19.32
N ALA A 226 2.78 -6.66 18.05
CA ALA A 226 2.36 -7.72 17.14
C ALA A 226 2.75 -7.50 15.67
N ILE A 227 2.81 -8.63 14.96
CA ILE A 227 2.76 -8.71 13.51
C ILE A 227 1.35 -9.17 13.13
N TYR A 228 0.67 -8.44 12.25
CA TYR A 228 -0.48 -8.99 11.54
C TYR A 228 0.00 -9.62 10.23
N ASP A 229 -0.17 -10.93 10.18
CA ASP A 229 0.19 -11.74 9.03
C ASP A 229 -0.98 -11.79 8.06
N VAL A 230 -0.79 -11.18 6.88
CA VAL A 230 -1.86 -10.96 5.88
C VAL A 230 -1.57 -11.73 4.60
N THR A 231 -2.49 -12.57 4.16
CA THR A 231 -2.42 -13.28 2.88
C THR A 231 -3.59 -12.83 2.01
N LEU A 232 -3.27 -12.11 0.94
CA LEU A 232 -4.23 -11.65 -0.05
C LEU A 232 -4.37 -12.69 -1.16
N VAL A 233 -5.60 -13.05 -1.47
CA VAL A 233 -5.99 -13.82 -2.64
C VAL A 233 -6.99 -13.01 -3.46
N ALA A 234 -6.57 -12.60 -4.64
CA ALA A 234 -7.35 -11.88 -5.62
C ALA A 234 -7.16 -12.50 -7.01
N GLN A 235 -8.07 -12.18 -7.92
CA GLN A 235 -7.93 -12.56 -9.33
C GLN A 235 -6.79 -11.74 -9.97
N LYS A 236 -5.71 -12.43 -10.38
CA LYS A 236 -4.47 -11.77 -10.77
C LYS A 236 -4.60 -10.95 -12.04
N GLU A 237 -5.31 -11.46 -13.05
CA GLU A 237 -5.51 -10.77 -14.33
C GLU A 237 -6.37 -9.51 -14.19
N THR A 238 -7.12 -9.39 -13.09
CA THR A 238 -8.14 -8.36 -12.89
C THR A 238 -7.72 -7.27 -11.90
N SER A 239 -6.69 -7.53 -11.08
CA SER A 239 -6.24 -6.64 -10.01
C SER A 239 -5.35 -5.49 -10.50
N SER A 240 -5.92 -4.55 -11.26
CA SER A 240 -5.21 -3.37 -11.80
C SER A 240 -5.92 -2.04 -11.45
N LEU A 241 -5.13 -0.98 -11.27
CA LEU A 241 -5.65 0.35 -10.98
C LEU A 241 -6.52 0.89 -12.14
N LEU A 242 -6.18 0.55 -13.38
CA LEU A 242 -6.95 1.00 -14.55
C LEU A 242 -8.38 0.45 -14.54
N ARG A 243 -8.57 -0.81 -14.11
CA ARG A 243 -9.91 -1.41 -14.00
C ARG A 243 -10.75 -0.71 -12.93
N VAL A 244 -10.14 -0.40 -11.79
CA VAL A 244 -10.79 0.44 -10.77
C VAL A 244 -11.21 1.79 -11.37
N LEU A 245 -10.33 2.48 -12.09
CA LEU A 245 -10.67 3.75 -12.75
C LEU A 245 -11.77 3.61 -13.81
N ASN A 246 -11.88 2.46 -14.48
CA ASN A 246 -12.97 2.15 -15.40
C ASN A 246 -14.30 1.81 -14.69
N GLY A 247 -14.32 1.79 -13.35
CA GLY A 247 -15.48 1.43 -12.56
C GLY A 247 -15.71 -0.07 -12.42
N GLU A 248 -14.69 -0.89 -12.70
CA GLU A 248 -14.78 -2.34 -12.60
C GLU A 248 -14.34 -2.80 -11.19
N PRO A 249 -15.15 -3.60 -10.50
CA PRO A 249 -14.88 -4.01 -9.12
C PRO A 249 -13.65 -4.92 -9.04
N LEU A 250 -12.85 -4.71 -7.99
CA LEU A 250 -11.85 -5.65 -7.51
C LEU A 250 -12.40 -6.37 -6.28
N ASN A 251 -12.32 -7.69 -6.27
CA ASN A 251 -12.67 -8.50 -5.12
C ASN A 251 -11.41 -9.18 -4.61
N VAL A 252 -11.16 -9.08 -3.31
CA VAL A 252 -10.03 -9.73 -2.65
C VAL A 252 -10.47 -10.38 -1.35
N ASP A 253 -9.97 -11.58 -1.13
CA ASP A 253 -10.08 -12.33 0.11
C ASP A 253 -8.76 -12.20 0.87
N ALA A 254 -8.84 -11.70 2.09
CA ALA A 254 -7.68 -11.43 2.94
C ALA A 254 -7.75 -12.32 4.19
N PHE A 255 -6.87 -13.32 4.26
CA PHE A 255 -6.62 -14.02 5.51
C PHE A 255 -5.73 -13.16 6.40
N VAL A 256 -6.10 -13.00 7.66
CA VAL A 256 -5.38 -12.20 8.66
C VAL A 256 -5.32 -12.95 9.98
N ARG A 257 -4.12 -13.06 10.54
CA ARG A 257 -3.90 -13.55 11.92
C ARG A 257 -2.96 -12.63 12.68
N ARG A 258 -3.11 -12.58 13.99
CA ARG A 258 -2.23 -11.84 14.90
C ARG A 258 -1.13 -12.77 15.40
N LEU A 259 0.12 -12.32 15.27
CA LEU A 259 1.31 -12.99 15.77
C LEU A 259 1.93 -12.07 16.84
N PRO A 260 1.71 -12.34 18.13
CA PRO A 260 2.34 -11.57 19.21
C PRO A 260 3.86 -11.62 19.09
N LEU A 261 4.51 -10.49 19.35
CA LEU A 261 5.97 -10.37 19.42
C LEU A 261 6.53 -10.63 20.82
N ASP A 262 5.65 -10.83 21.80
CA ASP A 262 6.06 -11.25 23.15
C ASP A 262 6.77 -12.62 23.07
N GLY A 263 7.91 -12.73 23.75
CA GLY A 263 8.75 -13.93 23.72
C GLY A 263 9.53 -14.18 22.41
N VAL A 264 9.40 -13.35 21.37
CA VAL A 264 10.21 -13.50 20.14
C VAL A 264 11.66 -13.08 20.43
N GLU A 265 12.61 -14.01 20.26
CA GLU A 265 14.03 -13.71 20.42
C GLU A 265 14.53 -12.82 19.28
N LYS A 266 15.19 -11.70 19.63
CA LYS A 266 15.84 -10.81 18.65
C LYS A 266 17.19 -11.35 18.14
N LYS A 267 17.25 -12.64 17.81
CA LYS A 267 18.40 -13.27 17.16
C LYS A 267 18.10 -13.48 15.68
N GLU A 268 19.12 -13.33 14.84
CA GLU A 268 18.96 -13.45 13.38
C GLU A 268 18.35 -14.80 12.98
N ASP A 269 18.89 -15.91 13.49
CA ASP A 269 18.38 -17.24 13.17
C ASP A 269 16.92 -17.44 13.59
N SER A 270 16.54 -16.99 14.79
CA SER A 270 15.16 -17.10 15.29
C SER A 270 14.17 -16.33 14.41
N ILE A 271 14.49 -15.08 14.06
CA ILE A 271 13.65 -14.23 13.20
C ILE A 271 13.59 -14.79 11.77
N ASN A 272 14.69 -15.35 11.27
CA ASN A 272 14.74 -15.95 9.94
C ASN A 272 13.87 -17.20 9.88
N SER A 273 13.99 -18.11 10.85
CA SER A 273 13.14 -19.31 10.96
C SER A 273 11.68 -18.95 11.14
N PHE A 274 11.36 -17.92 11.95
CA PHE A 274 10.00 -17.40 12.10
C PHE A 274 9.43 -16.94 10.75
N LEU A 275 10.20 -16.16 9.97
CA LEU A 275 9.77 -15.67 8.67
C LEU A 275 9.56 -16.81 7.66
N MET A 276 10.49 -17.76 7.60
CA MET A 276 10.38 -18.92 6.70
C MET A 276 9.16 -19.78 7.03
N LYS A 277 8.94 -20.08 8.32
CA LYS A 277 7.76 -20.80 8.80
C LYS A 277 6.47 -20.05 8.45
N THR A 278 6.43 -18.74 8.70
CA THR A 278 5.26 -17.91 8.38
C THR A 278 4.93 -17.99 6.90
N TYR A 279 5.92 -17.89 6.01
CA TYR A 279 5.69 -17.98 4.56
C TYR A 279 5.28 -19.37 4.09
N LYS A 280 5.74 -20.44 4.75
CA LYS A 280 5.26 -21.80 4.48
C LYS A 280 3.76 -21.92 4.79
N GLU A 281 3.34 -21.46 5.97
CA GLU A 281 1.92 -21.46 6.36
C GLU A 281 1.08 -20.57 5.44
N LYS A 282 1.61 -19.42 4.99
CA LYS A 282 0.94 -18.59 3.98
C LYS A 282 0.68 -19.33 2.67
N ASP A 283 1.66 -20.10 2.22
CA ASP A 283 1.58 -20.88 0.98
C ASP A 283 0.46 -21.91 1.08
N GLU A 284 0.39 -22.61 2.23
CA GLU A 284 -0.67 -23.55 2.55
C GLU A 284 -2.05 -22.88 2.56
N PHE A 285 -2.18 -21.66 3.10
CA PHE A 285 -3.45 -20.90 3.05
C PHE A 285 -3.91 -20.61 1.62
N ILE A 286 -3.00 -20.25 0.72
CA ILE A 286 -3.33 -20.03 -0.70
C ILE A 286 -3.71 -21.35 -1.37
N ASP A 287 -2.94 -22.41 -1.12
CA ASP A 287 -3.21 -23.76 -1.63
C ASP A 287 -4.63 -24.22 -1.23
N HIS A 288 -4.99 -24.08 0.05
CA HIS A 288 -6.34 -24.40 0.53
C HIS A 288 -7.40 -23.54 -0.15
N PHE A 289 -7.20 -22.22 -0.20
CA PHE A 289 -8.20 -21.32 -0.79
C PHE A 289 -8.46 -21.61 -2.27
N ILE A 290 -7.42 -21.91 -3.05
CA ILE A 290 -7.55 -22.27 -4.46
C ILE A 290 -8.32 -23.58 -4.63
N ASN A 291 -8.09 -24.57 -3.77
CA ASN A 291 -8.66 -25.91 -3.91
C ASN A 291 -10.06 -26.05 -3.31
N SER A 292 -10.38 -25.35 -2.22
CA SER A 292 -11.63 -25.51 -1.48
C SER A 292 -12.45 -24.24 -1.29
N GLY A 293 -11.94 -23.07 -1.69
CA GLY A 293 -12.63 -21.78 -1.54
C GLY A 293 -12.61 -21.21 -0.11
N HIS A 294 -11.82 -21.80 0.80
CA HIS A 294 -11.60 -21.29 2.16
C HIS A 294 -10.13 -21.49 2.58
N PHE A 295 -9.66 -20.76 3.59
CA PHE A 295 -8.25 -20.74 4.00
C PHE A 295 -7.80 -21.94 4.87
N GLY A 296 -8.48 -23.08 4.75
CA GLY A 296 -8.28 -24.25 5.61
C GLY A 296 -9.30 -24.38 6.75
N GLU A 297 -9.23 -25.48 7.49
CA GLU A 297 -10.11 -25.75 8.63
C GLU A 297 -9.84 -24.79 9.80
N GLY A 298 -10.88 -24.47 10.58
CA GLY A 298 -10.78 -23.53 11.71
C GLY A 298 -10.58 -22.07 11.30
N THR A 299 -10.84 -21.74 10.02
CA THR A 299 -10.88 -20.36 9.52
C THR A 299 -12.31 -19.89 9.35
N GLU A 300 -12.58 -18.65 9.74
CA GLU A 300 -13.91 -18.04 9.63
C GLU A 300 -13.84 -16.59 9.14
N SER A 301 -14.98 -16.07 8.69
CA SER A 301 -15.07 -14.67 8.28
C SER A 301 -14.95 -13.75 9.50
N ILE A 302 -14.16 -12.69 9.36
CA ILE A 302 -14.00 -11.65 10.39
C ILE A 302 -15.25 -10.76 10.39
N HIS A 303 -16.24 -11.14 11.19
CA HIS A 303 -17.55 -10.46 11.26
C HIS A 303 -17.48 -9.01 11.75
N PHE A 304 -16.43 -8.64 12.50
CA PHE A 304 -16.23 -7.28 12.98
C PHE A 304 -15.51 -6.37 11.97
N PHE A 305 -15.13 -6.87 10.79
CA PHE A 305 -14.47 -6.07 9.77
C PHE A 305 -15.36 -4.88 9.37
N PRO A 306 -14.91 -3.63 9.61
CA PRO A 306 -15.80 -2.48 9.41
C PRO A 306 -16.23 -2.31 7.95
N LYS A 307 -17.49 -1.89 7.75
CA LYS A 307 -18.04 -1.57 6.42
C LYS A 307 -17.38 -0.31 5.81
N ARG A 308 -17.61 -0.11 4.50
CA ARG A 308 -17.17 1.09 3.76
C ARG A 308 -17.62 2.36 4.49
N ARG A 309 -16.71 3.33 4.65
CA ARG A 309 -16.99 4.58 5.37
C ARG A 309 -17.40 5.68 4.39
N LEU A 310 -18.45 6.42 4.71
CA LEU A 310 -18.90 7.58 3.92
C LEU A 310 -17.86 8.70 3.81
N HIS A 311 -16.85 8.71 4.68
CA HIS A 311 -15.87 9.78 4.76
C HIS A 311 -15.05 9.90 3.47
N SER A 312 -14.69 8.79 2.81
CA SER A 312 -13.98 8.82 1.52
C SER A 312 -14.84 9.41 0.40
N LEU A 313 -16.15 9.13 0.41
CA LEU A 313 -17.11 9.72 -0.52
C LEU A 313 -17.26 11.23 -0.29
N ILE A 314 -17.46 11.66 0.95
CA ILE A 314 -17.57 13.08 1.32
C ILE A 314 -16.28 13.81 0.94
N ASN A 315 -15.12 13.25 1.26
CA ASN A 315 -13.81 13.80 0.88
C ASN A 315 -13.70 13.99 -0.63
N ALA A 316 -14.08 12.98 -1.42
CA ALA A 316 -14.07 13.09 -2.87
C ALA A 316 -15.02 14.17 -3.38
N ILE A 317 -16.25 14.25 -2.86
CA ILE A 317 -17.23 15.27 -3.25
C ILE A 317 -16.69 16.67 -2.96
N VAL A 318 -16.21 16.91 -1.73
CA VAL A 318 -15.70 18.21 -1.31
C VAL A 318 -14.50 18.64 -2.16
N LEU A 319 -13.51 17.76 -2.35
CA LEU A 319 -12.32 18.09 -3.15
C LEU A 319 -12.68 18.33 -4.62
N ASN A 320 -13.59 17.55 -5.20
CA ASN A 320 -14.03 17.76 -6.58
C ASN A 320 -14.81 19.08 -6.73
N ILE A 321 -15.67 19.45 -5.77
CA ILE A 321 -16.35 20.76 -5.83
C ILE A 321 -15.32 21.90 -5.77
N LEU A 322 -14.39 21.84 -4.80
CA LEU A 322 -13.40 22.90 -4.60
C LEU A 322 -12.49 23.10 -5.81
N VAL A 323 -12.13 22.03 -6.53
CA VAL A 323 -11.24 22.12 -7.70
C VAL A 323 -12.02 22.33 -9.00
N LEU A 324 -13.10 21.58 -9.21
CA LEU A 324 -13.79 21.55 -10.50
C LEU A 324 -14.76 22.71 -10.69
N ALA A 325 -15.39 23.25 -9.63
CA ALA A 325 -16.27 24.41 -9.77
C ALA A 325 -15.56 25.64 -10.36
N PRO A 326 -14.40 26.10 -9.82
CA PRO A 326 -13.67 27.21 -10.43
C PRO A 326 -13.09 26.84 -11.80
N PHE A 327 -12.68 25.59 -12.01
CA PHE A 327 -12.19 25.13 -13.31
C PHE A 327 -13.29 25.21 -14.39
N PHE A 328 -14.49 24.69 -14.12
CA PHE A 328 -15.61 24.76 -15.05
C PHE A 328 -16.07 26.20 -15.29
N TYR A 329 -16.07 27.04 -14.26
CA TYR A 329 -16.32 28.48 -14.43
C TYR A 329 -15.31 29.12 -15.40
N TYR A 330 -14.01 28.82 -15.24
CA TYR A 330 -12.97 29.30 -16.14
C TYR A 330 -13.15 28.78 -17.58
N VAL A 331 -13.49 27.49 -17.75
CA VAL A 331 -13.75 26.89 -19.06
C VAL A 331 -14.94 27.56 -19.75
N ILE A 332 -16.07 27.74 -19.06
CA ILE A 332 -17.27 28.39 -19.60
C ILE A 332 -16.96 29.85 -19.98
N ARG A 333 -16.29 30.59 -19.10
CA ARG A 333 -15.87 31.99 -19.38
C ARG A 333 -14.97 32.07 -20.61
N THR A 334 -14.06 31.10 -20.77
CA THR A 334 -13.17 31.03 -21.94
C THR A 334 -13.94 30.74 -23.23
N PHE A 335 -14.96 29.89 -23.20
CA PHE A 335 -15.77 29.62 -24.39
C PHE A 335 -16.66 30.80 -24.79
N ILE A 336 -17.18 31.57 -23.82
CA ILE A 336 -18.07 32.71 -24.11
C ILE A 336 -17.29 33.97 -24.47
N TYR A 337 -16.20 34.26 -23.74
CA TYR A 337 -15.49 35.54 -23.80
C TYR A 337 -13.99 35.40 -24.08
N GLY A 338 -13.46 34.18 -24.16
CA GLY A 338 -12.03 33.94 -24.24
C GLY A 338 -11.45 34.24 -25.62
N SER A 339 -10.22 34.73 -25.63
CA SER A 339 -9.42 34.84 -26.86
C SER A 339 -8.82 33.50 -27.28
N SER A 340 -8.29 33.42 -28.51
CA SER A 340 -7.58 32.24 -29.02
C SER A 340 -6.44 31.77 -28.10
N PHE A 341 -5.80 32.71 -27.39
CA PHE A 341 -4.78 32.38 -26.39
C PHE A 341 -5.34 31.56 -25.22
N HIS A 342 -6.51 31.92 -24.69
CA HIS A 342 -7.15 31.21 -23.58
C HIS A 342 -7.58 29.80 -24.00
N ILE A 343 -8.10 29.66 -25.21
CA ILE A 343 -8.46 28.35 -25.79
C ILE A 343 -7.20 27.49 -25.96
N GLY A 344 -6.12 28.05 -26.53
CA GLY A 344 -4.83 27.36 -26.66
C GLY A 344 -4.27 26.91 -25.31
N PHE A 345 -4.39 27.74 -24.26
CA PHE A 345 -3.98 27.38 -22.91
C PHE A 345 -4.81 26.22 -22.32
N LEU A 346 -6.13 26.19 -22.53
CA LEU A 346 -6.96 25.06 -22.12
C LEU A 346 -6.56 23.75 -22.80
N ILE A 347 -6.26 23.80 -24.11
CA ILE A 347 -5.78 22.64 -24.87
C ILE A 347 -4.43 22.15 -24.32
N ALA A 348 -3.52 23.07 -23.98
CA ALA A 348 -2.24 22.74 -23.38
C ALA A 348 -2.40 22.08 -22.00
N ILE A 349 -3.29 22.61 -21.14
CA ILE A 349 -3.61 22.01 -19.83
C ILE A 349 -4.18 20.60 -20.03
N TYR A 350 -5.18 20.43 -20.89
CA TYR A 350 -5.78 19.12 -21.17
C TYR A 350 -4.72 18.11 -21.63
N SER A 351 -3.85 18.52 -22.56
CA SER A 351 -2.75 17.69 -23.06
C SER A 351 -1.81 17.28 -21.94
N LEU A 352 -1.39 18.22 -21.10
CA LEU A 352 -0.52 17.95 -19.95
C LEU A 352 -1.17 16.97 -18.97
N LEU A 353 -2.45 17.16 -18.65
CA LEU A 353 -3.21 16.27 -17.76
C LEU A 353 -3.33 14.87 -18.36
N TYR A 354 -3.63 14.76 -19.66
CA TYR A 354 -3.74 13.47 -20.35
C TYR A 354 -2.42 12.69 -20.29
N PHE A 355 -1.30 13.29 -20.68
CA PHE A 355 0.01 12.62 -20.66
C PHE A 355 0.47 12.34 -19.22
N GLY A 356 0.21 13.26 -18.29
CA GLY A 356 0.49 13.09 -16.87
C GLY A 356 -0.24 11.89 -16.27
N LEU A 357 -1.54 11.76 -16.54
CA LEU A 357 -2.37 10.64 -16.10
C LEU A 357 -1.82 9.31 -16.64
N LYS A 358 -1.54 9.23 -17.95
CA LYS A 358 -0.97 8.03 -18.58
C LYS A 358 0.37 7.64 -17.96
N LYS A 359 1.23 8.63 -17.67
CA LYS A 359 2.50 8.41 -16.98
C LYS A 359 2.30 7.87 -15.57
N MET A 360 1.36 8.43 -14.80
CA MET A 360 1.09 8.02 -13.42
C MET A 360 0.51 6.60 -13.34
N ILE A 361 -0.49 6.27 -14.17
CA ILE A 361 -1.00 4.89 -14.31
C ILE A 361 0.16 3.95 -14.72
N GLY A 362 1.05 4.41 -15.60
CA GLY A 362 2.21 3.65 -16.02
C GLY A 362 3.24 3.36 -14.93
N ILE A 363 3.20 4.01 -13.76
CA ILE A 363 4.09 3.74 -12.62
C ILE A 363 3.58 2.55 -11.80
N THR A 364 2.26 2.32 -11.73
CA THR A 364 1.68 1.22 -10.94
C THR A 364 1.83 -0.13 -11.63
N LYS A 365 1.85 -0.13 -12.97
CA LYS A 365 1.84 -1.32 -13.83
C LYS A 365 2.85 -2.41 -13.45
N PHE A 366 2.36 -3.64 -13.50
CA PHE A 366 3.13 -4.86 -13.23
C PHE A 366 4.37 -5.05 -14.12
N SER A 367 4.31 -4.67 -15.40
CA SER A 367 5.43 -4.83 -16.36
C SER A 367 6.66 -3.97 -16.03
N LYS A 368 6.51 -2.97 -15.15
CA LYS A 368 7.64 -2.18 -14.60
C LYS A 368 8.09 -2.67 -13.22
N SER A 369 7.63 -3.85 -12.79
CA SER A 369 8.16 -4.54 -11.61
C SER A 369 9.67 -4.71 -11.78
N SER A 370 10.44 -4.53 -10.70
CA SER A 370 11.90 -4.43 -10.85
C SER A 370 12.51 -5.72 -11.38
N ALA A 371 13.58 -5.57 -12.18
CA ALA A 371 14.51 -6.64 -12.53
C ALA A 371 15.28 -7.23 -11.34
N TYR A 372 15.06 -6.70 -10.12
CA TYR A 372 15.64 -7.22 -8.89
C TYR A 372 15.16 -8.67 -8.65
N GLY A 373 16.10 -9.60 -8.65
CA GLY A 373 15.85 -11.06 -8.66
C GLY A 373 16.09 -11.74 -10.01
N ASN A 374 16.20 -10.99 -11.13
CA ASN A 374 16.50 -11.53 -12.47
C ASN A 374 18.01 -11.58 -12.78
N GLN A 375 18.88 -11.48 -11.79
CA GLN A 375 20.31 -11.61 -12.03
C GLN A 375 20.62 -13.08 -12.33
N LYS A 376 20.68 -13.43 -13.62
CA LYS A 376 21.63 -14.44 -14.07
C LYS A 376 22.99 -13.97 -13.54
N LYS A 377 23.60 -14.73 -12.64
CA LYS A 377 25.03 -14.56 -12.36
C LYS A 377 25.72 -14.65 -13.72
N GLN A 378 26.31 -13.56 -14.19
CA GLN A 378 27.40 -13.67 -15.14
C GLN A 378 28.51 -14.36 -14.34
N GLU A 379 28.84 -15.57 -14.77
CA GLU A 379 30.03 -16.31 -14.33
C GLU A 379 31.30 -15.53 -14.68
#